data_AF-A0A2H0MSK6-F1
#
_entry.id   AF-A0A2H0MSK6-F1
#
_cell.length_a   1.000
_cell.length_b   1.000
_cell.length_c   1.000
_cell.angle_alpha   90.00
_cell.angle_beta   90.00
_cell.angle_gamma   90.00
#
_symmetry.space_group_name_H-M   'P 1'
#
loop_
_entity.id
_entity.type
_entity.pdbx_description
1 polymer ?
#
loop_
_entity_poly.entity_id
_entity_poly.type
_entity_poly.pdbx_seq_one_letter_code
_entity_poly.pdbx_strand_id
1 'polypeptide(L)'
;MSRPLRIDYPGAWHHVMGRGAGKKAIFRNDNQREIFIKLLGEVRVIFDVEIHAYCLMNNHYHLLIRSPQATLARALRHLNGVYTQRFNRLVGTDGPLFRGRYKSILVDSDNYLLQVSRYIHRNLLDSNLSQKSDSLLWSSLPAYTGKASAGNELETKFILGMIGKSNTKARYKKYVDEGVDDETAEFYSKSRQSPLLGDEAFIEKISKFVESEKLSPEIAGAKRIKKPPTIKRILQCCAEFFGVTPKDLRHSVRGIRNQERTIAISLCRAPGGHRLEDIAKQFGGISYSGVSAAISRLNRELEADPKLRKMLDKIKSEL
;
A
#
# COMPACT_ATOMS: atom_id res chain seq x y z
N MET A 1 17.12 14.72 -17.78
CA MET A 1 17.60 14.13 -16.50
C MET A 1 17.14 12.69 -16.39
N SER A 2 18.08 11.78 -16.14
CA SER A 2 17.77 10.38 -15.83
C SER A 2 16.85 10.33 -14.59
N ARG A 3 15.81 9.52 -14.67
CA ARG A 3 14.78 9.43 -13.63
C ARG A 3 15.31 8.53 -12.51
N PRO A 4 15.20 8.92 -11.22
CA PRO A 4 15.63 8.05 -10.13
C PRO A 4 14.94 6.68 -10.18
N LEU A 5 15.73 5.63 -9.94
CA LEU A 5 15.27 4.26 -9.75
C LEU A 5 14.34 4.20 -8.53
N ARG A 6 13.29 3.38 -8.62
CA ARG A 6 12.41 3.08 -7.49
C ARG A 6 12.71 1.67 -7.03
N ILE A 7 13.58 1.58 -6.05
CA ILE A 7 13.99 0.33 -5.44
C ILE A 7 12.81 -0.16 -4.58
N ASP A 8 12.45 -1.42 -4.74
CA ASP A 8 11.43 -2.12 -3.96
C ASP A 8 11.86 -3.58 -3.88
N TYR A 9 11.80 -4.17 -2.70
CA TYR A 9 12.17 -5.56 -2.43
C TYR A 9 11.26 -6.12 -1.35
N PRO A 10 11.13 -7.46 -1.21
CA PRO A 10 10.26 -8.06 -0.21
C PRO A 10 10.54 -7.54 1.20
N GLY A 11 9.52 -6.99 1.84
CA GLY A 11 9.59 -6.42 3.18
C GLY A 11 10.10 -4.97 3.25
N ALA A 12 10.39 -4.33 2.12
CA ALA A 12 10.88 -2.95 2.06
C ALA A 12 9.88 -1.95 2.66
N TRP A 13 10.42 -0.90 3.29
CA TRP A 13 9.65 0.20 3.86
C TRP A 13 9.81 1.46 3.04
N HIS A 14 8.71 2.18 2.85
CA HIS A 14 8.69 3.34 1.98
C HIS A 14 7.90 4.49 2.59
N HIS A 15 8.49 5.68 2.58
CA HIS A 15 7.74 6.91 2.65
C HIS A 15 7.33 7.33 1.24
N VAL A 16 6.03 7.35 0.99
CA VAL A 16 5.44 7.64 -0.31
C VAL A 16 4.72 8.97 -0.28
N MET A 17 4.93 9.78 -1.31
CA MET A 17 4.22 11.04 -1.50
C MET A 17 3.65 11.14 -2.92
N GLY A 18 2.38 11.55 -3.01
CA GLY A 18 1.76 11.93 -4.28
C GLY A 18 1.24 13.36 -4.21
N ARG A 19 1.52 14.17 -5.23
CA ARG A 19 1.18 15.61 -5.26
C ARG A 19 0.39 15.96 -6.51
N GLY A 20 -0.59 16.84 -6.36
CA GLY A 20 -1.42 17.36 -7.44
C GLY A 20 -0.62 18.11 -8.51
N ALA A 21 -1.05 17.99 -9.76
CA ALA A 21 -0.49 18.76 -10.87
C ALA A 21 -0.71 20.27 -10.64
N GLY A 22 0.33 21.09 -10.86
CA GLY A 22 0.22 22.55 -10.68
C GLY A 22 -0.17 23.00 -9.27
N LYS A 23 0.16 22.22 -8.22
CA LYS A 23 -0.25 22.45 -6.82
C LYS A 23 -1.78 22.42 -6.58
N LYS A 24 -2.56 21.96 -7.57
CA LYS A 24 -4.02 21.82 -7.45
C LYS A 24 -4.40 20.89 -6.29
N ALA A 25 -5.54 21.17 -5.68
CA ALA A 25 -6.10 20.31 -4.66
C ALA A 25 -6.46 18.94 -5.27
N ILE A 26 -5.93 17.88 -4.66
CA ILE A 26 -6.32 16.49 -4.93
C ILE A 26 -7.50 16.07 -4.05
N PHE A 27 -7.74 16.79 -2.94
CA PHE A 27 -8.92 16.67 -2.10
C PHE A 27 -9.60 18.05 -1.98
N ARG A 28 -10.75 18.23 -2.64
CA ARG A 28 -11.57 19.45 -2.59
C ARG A 28 -12.54 19.46 -1.40
N ASN A 29 -12.93 18.27 -0.92
CA ASN A 29 -13.84 18.09 0.20
C ASN A 29 -13.55 16.75 0.90
N ASP A 30 -14.29 16.49 1.98
CA ASP A 30 -14.10 15.36 2.86
C ASP A 30 -14.52 14.03 2.24
N ASN A 31 -15.61 14.02 1.47
CA ASN A 31 -16.02 12.86 0.65
C ASN A 31 -14.88 12.36 -0.25
N GLN A 32 -14.11 13.27 -0.84
CA GLN A 32 -12.95 12.88 -1.67
C GLN A 32 -11.80 12.26 -0.85
N ARG A 33 -11.64 12.61 0.42
CA ARG A 33 -10.67 11.99 1.33
C ARG A 33 -11.14 10.62 1.78
N GLU A 34 -12.42 10.48 2.11
CA GLU A 34 -13.04 9.20 2.46
C GLU A 34 -12.92 8.17 1.33
N ILE A 35 -13.18 8.59 0.08
CA ILE A 35 -12.98 7.74 -1.10
C ILE A 35 -11.52 7.28 -1.21
N PHE A 36 -10.57 8.15 -0.88
CA PHE A 36 -9.14 7.82 -0.92
C PHE A 36 -8.76 6.82 0.18
N ILE A 37 -9.23 7.04 1.41
CA ILE A 37 -9.00 6.13 2.55
C ILE A 37 -9.59 4.74 2.27
N LYS A 38 -10.82 4.70 1.75
CA LYS A 38 -11.44 3.43 1.33
C LYS A 38 -10.63 2.72 0.25
N LEU A 39 -10.11 3.47 -0.73
CA LEU A 39 -9.25 2.93 -1.77
C LEU A 39 -7.89 2.47 -1.22
N LEU A 40 -7.35 3.07 -0.16
CA LEU A 40 -6.17 2.55 0.54
C LEU A 40 -6.46 1.16 1.12
N GLY A 41 -7.61 0.96 1.76
CA GLY A 41 -8.05 -0.35 2.24
C GLY A 41 -8.16 -1.38 1.11
N GLU A 42 -8.76 -1.00 -0.03
CA GLU A 42 -8.82 -1.84 -1.23
C GLU A 42 -7.40 -2.21 -1.73
N VAL A 43 -6.50 -1.22 -1.84
CA VAL A 43 -5.13 -1.40 -2.34
C VAL A 43 -4.30 -2.27 -1.42
N ARG A 44 -4.40 -2.09 -0.10
CA ARG A 44 -3.77 -2.95 0.92
C ARG A 44 -4.06 -4.41 0.67
N VAL A 45 -5.34 -4.75 0.43
CA VAL A 45 -5.74 -6.13 0.21
C VAL A 45 -5.38 -6.61 -1.21
N ILE A 46 -5.62 -5.79 -2.24
CA ILE A 46 -5.41 -6.17 -3.65
C ILE A 46 -3.93 -6.29 -4.01
N PHE A 47 -3.01 -5.65 -3.28
CA PHE A 47 -1.58 -5.69 -3.60
C PHE A 47 -0.70 -6.21 -2.49
N ASP A 48 -1.29 -6.62 -1.36
CA ASP A 48 -0.55 -7.14 -0.20
C ASP A 48 0.49 -6.13 0.30
N VAL A 49 0.07 -4.87 0.44
CA VAL A 49 0.87 -3.79 1.03
C VAL A 49 0.29 -3.42 2.39
N GLU A 50 1.15 -3.04 3.32
CA GLU A 50 0.72 -2.62 4.66
C GLU A 50 0.84 -1.11 4.75
N ILE A 51 -0.24 -0.41 5.08
CA ILE A 51 -0.19 1.03 5.36
C ILE A 51 -0.05 1.19 6.87
N HIS A 52 1.04 1.82 7.31
CA HIS A 52 1.34 2.03 8.72
C HIS A 52 1.04 3.47 9.15
N ALA A 53 1.21 4.45 8.27
CA ALA A 53 0.80 5.82 8.57
C ALA A 53 0.29 6.54 7.32
N TYR A 54 -0.63 7.49 7.50
CA TYR A 54 -1.04 8.39 6.42
C TYR A 54 -1.35 9.80 6.92
N CYS A 55 -1.23 10.75 6.01
CA CYS A 55 -1.67 12.13 6.16
C CYS A 55 -2.13 12.67 4.79
N LEU A 56 -3.36 13.18 4.72
CA LEU A 56 -4.01 13.67 3.50
C LEU A 56 -4.13 15.19 3.53
N MET A 57 -3.23 15.86 2.83
CA MET A 57 -3.20 17.31 2.64
C MET A 57 -3.98 17.70 1.40
N ASN A 58 -4.52 18.92 1.34
CA ASN A 58 -5.36 19.36 0.21
C ASN A 58 -4.77 19.04 -1.18
N ASN A 59 -3.48 19.26 -1.38
CA ASN A 59 -2.81 19.08 -2.68
C ASN A 59 -1.77 17.93 -2.72
N HIS A 60 -1.63 17.14 -1.65
CA HIS A 60 -0.73 16.00 -1.62
C HIS A 60 -1.07 15.01 -0.50
N TYR A 61 -0.55 13.80 -0.56
CA TYR A 61 -0.67 12.83 0.52
C TYR A 61 0.71 12.29 0.91
N HIS A 62 0.82 11.80 2.15
CA HIS A 62 1.97 11.08 2.69
C HIS A 62 1.49 9.71 3.17
N LEU A 63 2.23 8.65 2.85
CA LEU A 63 1.97 7.28 3.31
C LEU A 63 3.28 6.65 3.80
N LEU A 64 3.23 5.93 4.91
CA LEU A 64 4.26 4.97 5.31
C LEU A 64 3.76 3.58 4.92
N ILE A 65 4.45 2.94 3.98
CA ILE A 65 4.03 1.67 3.38
C ILE A 65 5.13 0.63 3.55
N ARG A 66 4.77 -0.56 4.03
CA ARG A 66 5.59 -1.75 3.89
C ARG A 66 5.13 -2.54 2.66
N SER A 67 6.09 -3.05 1.89
CA SER A 67 5.89 -3.83 0.67
C SER A 67 6.36 -5.29 0.90
N PRO A 68 5.59 -6.13 1.60
CA PRO A 68 5.94 -7.54 1.85
C PRO A 68 6.39 -8.30 0.60
N GLN A 69 5.76 -8.05 -0.55
CA GLN A 69 5.99 -8.79 -1.80
C GLN A 69 6.60 -7.95 -2.93
N ALA A 70 7.20 -6.78 -2.63
CA ALA A 70 7.75 -5.87 -3.64
C ALA A 70 6.71 -5.42 -4.70
N THR A 71 5.50 -5.07 -4.25
CA THR A 71 4.34 -4.74 -5.10
C THR A 71 4.02 -3.24 -5.12
N LEU A 72 4.84 -2.39 -4.51
CA LEU A 72 4.56 -0.97 -4.27
C LEU A 72 4.18 -0.23 -5.56
N ALA A 73 4.95 -0.45 -6.64
CA ALA A 73 4.72 0.24 -7.90
C ALA A 73 3.36 -0.09 -8.51
N ARG A 74 2.91 -1.34 -8.36
CA ARG A 74 1.59 -1.78 -8.83
C ARG A 74 0.48 -1.21 -7.95
N ALA A 75 0.68 -1.23 -6.63
CA ALA A 75 -0.24 -0.68 -5.65
C ALA A 75 -0.51 0.81 -5.90
N LEU A 76 0.55 1.61 -6.03
CA LEU A 76 0.42 3.06 -6.21
C LEU A 76 -0.04 3.47 -7.61
N ARG A 77 0.26 2.66 -8.65
CA ARG A 77 -0.34 2.86 -9.98
C ARG A 77 -1.85 2.68 -9.92
N HIS A 78 -2.33 1.67 -9.18
CA HIS A 78 -3.76 1.42 -9.01
C HIS A 78 -4.41 2.51 -8.15
N LEU A 79 -3.84 2.82 -6.99
CA LEU A 79 -4.32 3.87 -6.07
C LEU A 79 -4.52 5.19 -6.82
N ASN A 80 -3.46 5.70 -7.45
CA ASN A 80 -3.52 7.02 -8.10
C ASN A 80 -4.39 7.00 -9.36
N GLY A 81 -4.39 5.90 -10.12
CA GLY A 81 -5.19 5.76 -11.33
C GLY A 81 -6.69 5.72 -11.04
N VAL A 82 -7.11 4.81 -10.15
CA VAL A 82 -8.53 4.67 -9.76
C VAL A 82 -9.01 5.94 -9.05
N TYR A 83 -8.19 6.52 -8.18
CA TYR A 83 -8.55 7.77 -7.53
C TYR A 83 -8.74 8.91 -8.53
N THR A 84 -7.83 9.08 -9.49
CA THR A 84 -7.96 10.10 -10.54
C THR A 84 -9.26 9.92 -11.31
N GLN A 85 -9.61 8.69 -11.70
CA GLN A 85 -10.87 8.41 -12.39
C GLN A 85 -12.11 8.77 -11.54
N ARG A 86 -12.13 8.38 -10.25
CA ARG A 86 -13.22 8.70 -9.33
C ARG A 86 -13.34 10.21 -9.12
N PHE A 87 -12.22 10.90 -8.91
CA PHE A 87 -12.16 12.37 -8.77
C PHE A 87 -12.73 13.05 -10.01
N ASN A 88 -12.24 12.67 -11.20
CA ASN A 88 -12.63 13.24 -12.48
C ASN A 88 -14.13 13.09 -12.73
N ARG A 89 -14.70 11.92 -12.43
CA ARG A 89 -16.15 11.69 -12.51
C ARG A 89 -16.96 12.57 -11.56
N LEU A 90 -16.50 12.77 -10.33
CA LEU A 90 -17.18 13.60 -9.34
C LEU A 90 -17.10 15.09 -9.64
N VAL A 91 -16.02 15.52 -10.30
CA VAL A 91 -15.72 16.94 -10.53
C VAL A 91 -16.10 17.38 -11.95
N GLY A 92 -16.34 16.45 -12.87
CA GLY A 92 -16.60 16.76 -14.28
C GLY A 92 -15.33 17.15 -15.05
N THR A 93 -14.19 16.55 -14.72
CA THR A 93 -12.90 16.75 -15.42
C THR A 93 -12.40 15.44 -16.02
N ASP A 94 -11.43 15.47 -16.91
CA ASP A 94 -10.87 14.29 -17.58
C ASP A 94 -9.32 14.24 -17.57
N GLY A 95 -8.67 15.33 -17.17
CA GLY A 95 -7.21 15.48 -17.15
C GLY A 95 -6.49 14.78 -15.99
N PRO A 96 -5.14 14.87 -15.97
CA PRO A 96 -4.31 14.30 -14.92
C PRO A 96 -4.50 15.05 -13.59
N LEU A 97 -4.74 14.30 -12.51
CA LEU A 97 -4.85 14.87 -11.16
C LEU A 97 -3.48 15.10 -10.51
N PHE A 98 -2.56 14.14 -10.66
CA PHE A 98 -1.23 14.18 -10.05
C PHE A 98 -0.18 14.75 -11.01
N ARG A 99 0.90 15.35 -10.48
CA ARG A 99 2.06 15.89 -11.26
C ARG A 99 2.90 14.78 -11.95
N GLY A 100 2.36 13.57 -12.07
CA GLY A 100 3.00 12.40 -12.62
C GLY A 100 3.26 11.33 -11.56
N ARG A 101 4.46 10.77 -11.61
CA ARG A 101 4.90 9.65 -10.78
C ARG A 101 5.00 10.05 -9.30
N TYR A 102 4.47 9.22 -8.40
CA TYR A 102 4.68 9.35 -6.95
C TYR A 102 6.18 9.39 -6.58
N LYS A 103 6.52 10.05 -5.47
CA LYS A 103 7.84 9.98 -4.84
C LYS A 103 7.85 8.85 -3.83
N SER A 104 8.98 8.16 -3.73
CA SER A 104 9.22 7.06 -2.78
C SER A 104 10.61 7.23 -2.21
N ILE A 105 10.71 7.27 -0.89
CA ILE A 105 11.97 7.19 -0.14
C ILE A 105 11.98 5.82 0.52
N LEU A 106 13.01 5.03 0.26
CA LEU A 106 13.23 3.76 0.96
C LEU A 106 13.71 4.08 2.38
N VAL A 107 13.06 3.48 3.36
CA VAL A 107 13.29 3.76 4.79
C VAL A 107 13.96 2.54 5.41
N ASP A 108 15.04 2.80 6.14
CA ASP A 108 15.63 1.85 7.06
C ASP A 108 14.72 1.66 8.27
N SER A 109 14.15 0.46 8.39
CA SER A 109 13.15 0.15 9.41
C SER A 109 13.71 0.16 10.82
N ASP A 110 15.00 -0.11 10.97
CA ASP A 110 15.60 -0.33 12.27
C ASP A 110 15.94 1.01 12.94
N ASN A 111 16.25 2.01 12.13
CA ASN A 111 16.73 3.31 12.60
C ASN A 111 15.72 4.45 12.46
N TYR A 112 14.93 4.50 11.38
CA TYR A 112 14.17 5.72 11.01
C TYR A 112 12.65 5.57 10.98
N LEU A 113 12.12 4.38 11.26
CA LEU A 113 10.71 4.12 11.00
C LEU A 113 9.76 4.91 11.91
N LEU A 114 10.10 5.05 13.19
CA LEU A 114 9.34 5.87 14.14
C LEU A 114 9.37 7.35 13.76
N GLN A 115 10.54 7.84 13.34
CA GLN A 115 10.78 9.22 12.94
C GLN A 115 9.97 9.57 11.69
N VAL A 116 9.93 8.68 10.70
CA VAL A 116 9.09 8.85 9.50
C VAL A 116 7.60 8.84 9.87
N SER A 117 7.17 7.92 10.74
CA SER A 117 5.77 7.90 11.21
C SER A 117 5.40 9.22 11.90
N ARG A 118 6.25 9.72 12.80
CA ARG A 118 6.10 11.02 13.46
C ARG A 118 6.06 12.16 12.47
N TYR A 119 7.00 12.21 11.52
CA TYR A 119 7.04 13.23 10.47
C TYR A 119 5.71 13.28 9.69
N ILE A 120 5.20 12.12 9.25
CA ILE A 120 3.93 12.05 8.51
C ILE A 120 2.77 12.63 9.32
N HIS A 121 2.65 12.30 10.61
CA HIS A 121 1.59 12.85 11.46
C HIS A 121 1.77 14.34 11.75
N ARG A 122 3.01 14.80 11.91
CA ARG A 122 3.35 16.22 12.11
C ARG A 122 3.06 17.09 10.89
N ASN A 123 3.15 16.56 9.67
CA ASN A 123 2.82 17.31 8.45
C ASN A 123 1.42 17.94 8.50
N LEU A 124 0.45 17.27 9.12
CA LEU A 124 -0.88 17.83 9.31
C LEU A 124 -0.91 18.86 10.45
N LEU A 125 -0.32 18.52 11.59
CA LEU A 125 -0.29 19.36 12.80
C LEU A 125 0.38 20.71 12.55
N ASP A 126 1.45 20.72 11.76
CA ASP A 126 2.26 21.90 11.45
C ASP A 126 1.72 22.68 10.25
N SER A 127 0.64 22.19 9.64
CA SER A 127 -0.01 22.89 8.55
C SER A 127 -1.16 23.77 9.05
N ASN A 128 -1.50 24.80 8.28
CA ASN A 128 -2.66 25.65 8.54
C ASN A 128 -4.00 24.86 8.57
N LEU A 129 -4.03 23.60 8.14
CA LEU A 129 -5.21 22.75 8.25
C LEU A 129 -5.50 22.37 9.71
N SER A 130 -4.49 22.26 10.58
CA SER A 130 -4.65 21.86 11.99
C SER A 130 -5.51 22.80 12.82
N GLN A 131 -5.72 24.04 12.35
CA GLN A 131 -6.60 25.02 12.99
C GLN A 131 -8.08 24.68 12.83
N LYS A 132 -8.44 23.73 11.94
CA LYS A 132 -9.82 23.22 11.82
C LYS A 132 -9.99 21.99 12.69
N SER A 133 -11.02 21.99 13.55
CA SER A 133 -11.23 20.91 14.56
C SER A 133 -11.25 19.49 13.98
N ASP A 134 -11.72 19.34 12.73
CA ASP A 134 -11.88 18.02 12.10
C ASP A 134 -10.72 17.62 11.19
N SER A 135 -9.71 18.48 11.00
CA SER A 135 -8.63 18.18 10.05
C SER A 135 -7.85 16.92 10.43
N LEU A 136 -7.73 16.65 11.74
CA LEU A 136 -7.01 15.49 12.29
C LEU A 136 -7.59 14.15 11.83
N LEU A 137 -8.84 14.12 11.37
CA LEU A 137 -9.47 12.93 10.78
C LEU A 137 -8.81 12.51 9.46
N TRP A 138 -8.11 13.44 8.80
CA TRP A 138 -7.42 13.21 7.53
C TRP A 138 -5.97 12.73 7.72
N SER A 139 -5.66 12.24 8.91
CA SER A 139 -4.40 11.61 9.28
C SER A 139 -4.71 10.34 10.06
N SER A 140 -3.78 9.38 10.08
CA SER A 140 -3.93 8.20 10.92
C SER A 140 -3.60 8.45 12.41
N LEU A 141 -3.17 9.67 12.77
CA LEU A 141 -2.80 10.03 14.15
C LEU A 141 -3.88 9.74 15.21
N PRO A 142 -5.19 9.94 14.96
CA PRO A 142 -6.23 9.56 15.92
C PRO A 142 -6.19 8.08 16.32
N ALA A 143 -5.89 7.18 15.39
CA ALA A 143 -5.74 5.74 15.68
C ALA A 143 -4.52 5.45 16.57
N TYR A 144 -3.44 6.19 16.35
CA TYR A 144 -2.20 6.10 17.14
C TYR A 144 -2.33 6.68 18.55
N THR A 145 -3.21 7.66 18.75
CA THR A 145 -3.41 8.34 20.03
C THR A 145 -4.64 7.86 20.80
N GLY A 146 -5.41 6.92 20.23
CA GLY A 146 -6.60 6.36 20.87
C GLY A 146 -7.86 7.20 20.75
N LYS A 147 -7.85 8.25 19.92
CA LYS A 147 -9.02 9.08 19.62
C LYS A 147 -9.94 8.46 18.57
N ALA A 148 -9.45 7.48 17.81
CA ALA A 148 -10.23 6.67 16.88
C ALA A 148 -9.73 5.23 16.85
N SER A 149 -10.56 4.32 16.32
CA SER A 149 -10.13 2.96 15.97
C SER A 149 -9.40 2.96 14.63
N ALA A 150 -8.42 2.06 14.47
CA ALA A 150 -7.80 1.85 13.16
C ALA A 150 -8.80 1.17 12.22
N GLY A 151 -8.98 1.72 11.02
CA GLY A 151 -9.77 1.09 9.96
C GLY A 151 -9.02 -0.07 9.29
N ASN A 152 -9.68 -0.71 8.32
CA ASN A 152 -9.13 -1.86 7.58
C ASN A 152 -7.91 -1.48 6.72
N GLU A 153 -7.76 -0.20 6.40
CA GLU A 153 -6.65 0.36 5.63
C GLU A 153 -5.35 0.43 6.42
N LEU A 154 -5.39 0.41 7.75
CA LEU A 154 -4.28 0.81 8.61
C LEU A 154 -3.81 -0.33 9.54
N GLU A 155 -2.50 -0.55 9.60
CA GLU A 155 -1.84 -1.41 10.58
C GLU A 155 -1.04 -0.54 11.57
N THR A 156 -1.44 -0.51 12.83
CA THR A 156 -0.80 0.35 13.85
C THR A 156 0.10 -0.40 14.81
N LYS A 157 -0.07 -1.73 14.94
CA LYS A 157 0.54 -2.51 16.01
C LYS A 157 2.05 -2.54 15.92
N PHE A 158 2.60 -2.61 14.70
CA PHE A 158 4.04 -2.66 14.48
C PHE A 158 4.72 -1.40 15.02
N ILE A 159 4.29 -0.22 14.55
CA ILE A 159 4.83 1.08 14.98
C ILE A 159 4.57 1.34 16.46
N LEU A 160 3.36 1.05 16.97
CA LEU A 160 3.07 1.18 18.40
C LEU A 160 3.89 0.21 19.25
N GLY A 161 4.27 -0.95 18.73
CA GLY A 161 5.16 -1.89 19.41
C GLY A 161 6.60 -1.37 19.53
N MET A 162 7.08 -0.61 18.55
CA MET A 162 8.41 0.00 18.58
C MET A 162 8.55 1.05 19.70
N ILE A 163 7.44 1.72 20.08
CA ILE A 163 7.51 2.75 21.13
C ILE A 163 7.50 2.18 22.55
N GLY A 164 7.14 0.90 22.72
CA GLY A 164 7.13 0.23 24.00
C GLY A 164 6.07 -0.88 24.13
N LYS A 165 6.04 -1.53 25.29
CA LYS A 165 5.13 -2.66 25.58
C LYS A 165 3.80 -2.25 26.25
N SER A 166 3.76 -1.09 26.91
CA SER A 166 2.60 -0.59 27.65
C SER A 166 2.37 0.90 27.39
N ASN A 167 1.13 1.35 27.54
CA ASN A 167 0.71 2.75 27.32
C ASN A 167 1.17 3.32 25.97
N THR A 168 1.24 2.47 24.94
CA THR A 168 1.87 2.78 23.65
C THR A 168 1.24 4.00 22.99
N LYS A 169 -0.09 4.13 23.04
CA LYS A 169 -0.82 5.29 22.49
C LYS A 169 -0.46 6.62 23.17
N ALA A 170 -0.36 6.63 24.51
CA ALA A 170 0.03 7.83 25.27
C ALA A 170 1.50 8.19 25.02
N ARG A 171 2.38 7.19 24.97
CA ARG A 171 3.79 7.37 24.63
C ARG A 171 3.96 7.91 23.21
N TYR A 172 3.16 7.40 22.26
CA TYR A 172 3.20 7.87 20.87
C TYR A 172 2.72 9.30 20.74
N LYS A 173 1.64 9.66 21.46
CA LYS A 173 1.22 11.06 21.56
C LYS A 173 2.37 11.95 22.04
N LYS A 174 3.01 11.59 23.16
CA LYS A 174 4.14 12.35 23.71
C LYS A 174 5.29 12.49 22.69
N TYR A 175 5.66 11.39 22.05
CA TYR A 175 6.72 11.36 21.03
C TYR A 175 6.42 12.25 19.82
N VAL A 176 5.16 12.33 19.39
CA VAL A 176 4.73 13.26 18.33
C VAL A 176 4.74 14.71 18.82
N ASP A 177 4.32 14.95 20.07
CA ASP A 177 4.29 16.30 20.66
C ASP A 177 5.69 16.90 20.85
N GLU A 178 6.74 16.07 20.92
CA GLU A 178 8.16 16.51 20.97
C GLU A 178 8.64 17.17 19.67
N GLY A 179 7.85 17.12 18.58
CA GLY A 179 8.22 17.69 17.29
C GLY A 179 9.06 16.76 16.41
N VAL A 180 9.49 17.25 15.25
CA VAL A 180 10.38 16.49 14.35
C VAL A 180 11.83 16.73 14.79
N ASP A 181 12.62 15.66 14.91
CA ASP A 181 14.05 15.77 15.23
C ASP A 181 14.84 16.46 14.11
N ASP A 182 15.96 17.08 14.48
CA ASP A 182 16.77 17.88 13.57
C ASP A 182 17.24 17.10 12.35
N GLU A 183 17.66 15.84 12.53
CA GLU A 183 18.12 14.98 11.44
C GLU A 183 17.00 14.72 10.41
N THR A 184 15.83 14.33 10.88
CA THR A 184 14.64 14.11 10.03
C THR A 184 14.18 15.41 9.37
N ALA A 185 14.18 16.52 10.11
CA ALA A 185 13.82 17.83 9.58
C ALA A 185 14.80 18.26 8.47
N GLU A 186 16.10 18.11 8.69
CA GLU A 186 17.14 18.41 7.72
C GLU A 186 16.95 17.57 6.45
N PHE A 187 16.73 16.26 6.59
CA PHE A 187 16.49 15.36 5.47
C PHE A 187 15.30 15.81 4.60
N TYR A 188 14.17 16.12 5.22
CA TYR A 188 12.95 16.51 4.50
C TYR A 188 12.97 17.94 3.97
N SER A 189 13.78 18.83 4.55
CA SER A 189 13.93 20.22 4.06
C SER A 189 14.70 20.32 2.74
N LYS A 190 15.53 19.33 2.41
CA LYS A 190 16.37 19.32 1.21
C LYS A 190 15.52 19.35 -0.07
N SER A 191 15.83 20.29 -0.97
CA SER A 191 15.14 20.43 -2.27
C SER A 191 15.26 19.17 -3.15
N ARG A 192 16.38 18.45 -3.00
CA ARG A 192 16.66 17.16 -3.65
C ARG A 192 16.91 16.08 -2.61
N GLN A 193 15.83 15.64 -1.93
CA GLN A 193 15.91 14.51 -0.99
C GLN A 193 16.48 13.26 -1.66
N SER A 194 17.37 12.58 -0.94
CA SER A 194 17.86 11.24 -1.28
C SER A 194 16.69 10.26 -1.43
N PRO A 195 16.75 9.29 -2.35
CA PRO A 195 15.78 8.21 -2.41
C PRO A 195 15.92 7.20 -1.26
N LEU A 196 16.95 7.33 -0.42
CA LEU A 196 17.22 6.47 0.73
C LEU A 196 17.26 7.32 2.01
N LEU A 197 16.61 6.84 3.06
CA LEU A 197 16.70 7.34 4.42
C LEU A 197 17.12 6.17 5.32
N GLY A 198 18.36 6.17 5.76
CA GLY A 198 18.97 5.08 6.50
C GLY A 198 20.41 5.41 6.87
N ASP A 199 20.98 4.59 7.74
CA ASP A 199 22.38 4.72 8.16
C ASP A 199 23.34 4.32 7.02
N GLU A 200 24.64 4.48 7.27
CA GLU A 200 25.68 4.16 6.29
C GLU A 200 25.64 2.68 5.87
N ALA A 201 25.42 1.76 6.81
CA ALA A 201 25.35 0.33 6.56
C ALA A 201 24.16 -0.04 5.66
N PHE A 202 23.01 0.58 5.89
CA PHE A 202 21.82 0.44 5.07
C PHE A 202 22.06 0.98 3.65
N ILE A 203 22.64 2.17 3.53
CA ILE A 203 22.95 2.78 2.23
C ILE A 203 23.92 1.91 1.44
N GLU A 204 24.97 1.37 2.08
CA GLU A 204 25.93 0.47 1.44
C GLU A 204 25.26 -0.83 0.98
N LYS A 205 24.43 -1.44 1.85
CA LYS A 205 23.65 -2.65 1.52
C LYS A 205 22.76 -2.44 0.29
N ILE A 206 22.07 -1.32 0.22
CA ILE A 206 21.20 -1.00 -0.93
C ILE A 206 22.02 -0.69 -2.18
N SER A 207 23.17 -0.02 -2.04
CA SER A 207 24.07 0.25 -3.17
C SER A 207 24.61 -1.04 -3.78
N LYS A 208 25.12 -1.96 -2.94
CA LYS A 208 25.54 -3.30 -3.37
C LYS A 208 24.39 -4.10 -4.01
N PHE A 209 23.19 -4.00 -3.45
CA PHE A 209 22.00 -4.61 -4.05
C PHE A 209 21.78 -4.09 -5.48
N VAL A 210 21.75 -2.76 -5.67
CA VAL A 210 21.57 -2.09 -6.98
C VAL A 210 22.69 -2.45 -7.97
N GLU A 211 23.94 -2.57 -7.53
CA GLU A 211 25.08 -2.96 -8.37
C GLU A 211 25.00 -4.43 -8.81
N SER A 212 24.71 -5.34 -7.88
CA SER A 212 24.56 -6.78 -8.13
C SER A 212 23.47 -7.10 -9.16
N GLU A 213 22.56 -6.15 -9.35
CA GLU A 213 21.40 -6.24 -10.22
C GLU A 213 21.70 -5.90 -11.68
N LYS A 214 22.89 -5.38 -12.01
CA LYS A 214 23.23 -4.85 -13.35
C LYS A 214 22.13 -3.93 -13.89
N LEU A 215 21.62 -3.03 -13.05
CA LEU A 215 20.55 -2.10 -13.44
C LEU A 215 21.14 -1.08 -14.43
N SER A 216 20.86 -1.24 -15.73
CA SER A 216 21.21 -0.22 -16.72
C SER A 216 20.53 1.12 -16.38
N PRO A 217 21.15 2.29 -16.66
CA PRO A 217 20.64 3.59 -16.24
C PRO A 217 19.25 3.95 -16.77
N GLU A 218 18.78 3.25 -17.82
CA GLU A 218 17.54 3.59 -18.53
C GLU A 218 16.43 2.54 -18.37
N ILE A 219 16.76 1.28 -18.10
CA ILE A 219 15.76 0.22 -17.96
C ILE A 219 16.20 -0.76 -16.88
N ALA A 220 15.57 -0.63 -15.72
CA ALA A 220 15.77 -1.59 -14.65
C ALA A 220 14.54 -1.72 -13.73
N GLY A 221 13.35 -1.54 -14.30
CA GLY A 221 12.07 -1.87 -13.68
C GLY A 221 11.52 -3.24 -14.11
N ALA A 222 12.33 -4.10 -14.74
CA ALA A 222 11.84 -5.31 -15.42
C ALA A 222 12.58 -6.61 -15.12
N LYS A 223 13.56 -6.66 -14.18
CA LYS A 223 14.32 -7.91 -13.95
C LYS A 223 14.46 -8.43 -12.52
N ARG A 224 14.03 -7.74 -11.46
CA ARG A 224 13.88 -8.34 -10.11
C ARG A 224 12.63 -7.89 -9.35
N ILE A 225 11.47 -8.08 -9.97
CA ILE A 225 10.26 -8.44 -9.23
C ILE A 225 10.38 -9.97 -9.07
N LYS A 226 10.17 -10.57 -7.88
CA LYS A 226 9.81 -12.00 -7.81
C LYS A 226 8.81 -12.23 -8.93
N LYS A 227 9.13 -13.04 -9.97
CA LYS A 227 8.20 -13.23 -11.09
C LYS A 227 6.86 -13.60 -10.44
N PRO A 228 5.82 -12.76 -10.58
CA PRO A 228 4.61 -13.01 -9.84
C PRO A 228 4.09 -14.38 -10.28
N PRO A 229 3.60 -15.20 -9.34
CA PRO A 229 3.31 -16.60 -9.63
C PRO A 229 2.32 -16.67 -10.79
N THR A 230 2.61 -17.56 -11.74
CA THR A 230 1.74 -17.75 -12.89
C THR A 230 0.37 -18.24 -12.43
N ILE A 231 -0.69 -17.98 -13.20
CA ILE A 231 -2.04 -18.51 -12.89
C ILE A 231 -1.98 -20.05 -12.70
N LYS A 232 -1.14 -20.74 -13.48
CA LYS A 232 -0.91 -22.19 -13.32
C LYS A 232 -0.33 -22.55 -11.95
N ARG A 233 0.72 -21.85 -11.48
CA ARG A 233 1.32 -22.10 -10.15
C ARG A 233 0.34 -21.79 -9.02
N ILE A 234 -0.44 -20.72 -9.14
CA ILE A 234 -1.46 -20.34 -8.16
C ILE A 234 -2.54 -21.41 -8.06
N LEU A 235 -3.07 -21.86 -9.20
CA LEU A 235 -4.06 -22.94 -9.23
C LEU A 235 -3.52 -24.24 -8.64
N GLN A 236 -2.27 -24.59 -8.94
CA GLN A 236 -1.62 -25.79 -8.40
C GLN A 236 -1.48 -25.72 -6.87
N CYS A 237 -0.95 -24.61 -6.34
CA CYS A 237 -0.78 -24.41 -4.91
C CYS A 237 -2.13 -24.39 -4.16
N CYS A 238 -3.15 -23.71 -4.70
CA CYS A 238 -4.50 -23.78 -4.13
C CYS A 238 -5.07 -25.20 -4.16
N ALA A 239 -4.89 -25.94 -5.26
CA ALA A 239 -5.38 -27.30 -5.40
C ALA A 239 -4.76 -28.25 -4.37
N GLU A 240 -3.43 -28.18 -4.20
CA GLU A 240 -2.69 -28.93 -3.16
C GLU A 240 -3.17 -28.56 -1.75
N PHE A 241 -3.36 -27.27 -1.48
CA PHE A 241 -3.79 -26.80 -0.16
C PHE A 241 -5.21 -27.26 0.22
N PHE A 242 -6.14 -27.25 -0.73
CA PHE A 242 -7.54 -27.63 -0.49
C PHE A 242 -7.84 -29.11 -0.74
N GLY A 243 -6.88 -29.89 -1.24
CA GLY A 243 -7.10 -31.30 -1.60
C GLY A 243 -8.05 -31.50 -2.78
N VAL A 244 -8.06 -30.54 -3.73
CA VAL A 244 -8.90 -30.56 -4.95
C VAL A 244 -8.03 -30.57 -6.20
N THR A 245 -8.61 -30.70 -7.38
CA THR A 245 -7.84 -30.56 -8.62
C THR A 245 -7.82 -29.10 -9.12
N PRO A 246 -6.79 -28.67 -9.88
CA PRO A 246 -6.80 -27.35 -10.52
C PRO A 246 -8.01 -27.09 -11.44
N LYS A 247 -8.64 -28.15 -11.96
CA LYS A 247 -9.84 -28.06 -12.79
C LYS A 247 -11.07 -27.68 -11.96
N ASP A 248 -11.19 -28.19 -10.74
CA ASP A 248 -12.31 -27.89 -9.84
C ASP A 248 -12.34 -26.41 -9.45
N LEU A 249 -11.17 -25.78 -9.33
CA LEU A 249 -11.05 -24.33 -9.09
C LEU A 249 -11.51 -23.49 -10.29
N ARG A 250 -11.46 -24.03 -11.51
CA ARG A 250 -11.79 -23.32 -12.76
C ARG A 250 -13.26 -23.37 -13.13
N HIS A 251 -14.07 -24.24 -12.52
CA HIS A 251 -15.50 -24.34 -12.78
C HIS A 251 -16.34 -23.84 -11.60
N SER A 252 -17.50 -23.27 -11.90
CA SER A 252 -18.47 -22.86 -10.88
C SER A 252 -19.69 -23.76 -11.01
N VAL A 253 -20.17 -24.30 -9.89
CA VAL A 253 -21.43 -25.03 -9.83
C VAL A 253 -22.50 -24.08 -9.32
N ARG A 254 -23.63 -23.97 -10.05
CA ARG A 254 -24.73 -23.07 -9.69
C ARG A 254 -25.31 -23.46 -8.33
N GLY A 255 -25.49 -22.48 -7.45
CA GLY A 255 -26.04 -22.69 -6.09
C GLY A 255 -25.03 -23.15 -5.04
N ILE A 256 -23.80 -23.51 -5.44
CA ILE A 256 -22.73 -23.92 -4.51
C ILE A 256 -21.75 -22.76 -4.33
N ARG A 257 -21.52 -22.39 -3.07
CA ARG A 257 -20.50 -21.39 -2.71
C ARG A 257 -19.13 -22.05 -2.81
N ASN A 258 -18.30 -21.59 -3.75
CA ASN A 258 -16.96 -22.13 -3.97
C ASN A 258 -15.92 -21.10 -3.47
N GLN A 259 -15.53 -21.26 -2.21
CA GLN A 259 -14.62 -20.34 -1.52
C GLN A 259 -13.19 -20.51 -2.02
N GLU A 260 -12.80 -21.75 -2.34
CA GLU A 260 -11.51 -22.18 -2.89
C GLU A 260 -11.24 -21.47 -4.22
N ARG A 261 -12.23 -21.48 -5.13
CA ARG A 261 -12.19 -20.74 -6.40
C ARG A 261 -12.03 -19.24 -6.17
N THR A 262 -12.77 -18.67 -5.23
CA THR A 262 -12.73 -17.23 -4.95
C THR A 262 -11.35 -16.82 -4.42
N ILE A 263 -10.75 -17.65 -3.56
CA ILE A 263 -9.38 -17.49 -3.07
C ILE A 263 -8.37 -17.57 -4.23
N ALA A 264 -8.47 -18.57 -5.10
CA ALA A 264 -7.60 -18.71 -6.26
C ALA A 264 -7.69 -17.50 -7.21
N ILE A 265 -8.90 -16.97 -7.45
CA ILE A 265 -9.13 -15.75 -8.22
C ILE A 265 -8.42 -14.54 -7.57
N SER A 266 -8.56 -14.39 -6.26
CA SER A 266 -7.89 -13.32 -5.51
C SER A 266 -6.37 -13.42 -5.59
N LEU A 267 -5.82 -14.63 -5.43
CA LEU A 267 -4.39 -14.88 -5.53
C LEU A 267 -3.82 -14.58 -6.92
N CYS A 268 -4.60 -14.85 -7.97
CA CYS A 268 -4.25 -14.46 -9.34
C CYS A 268 -4.12 -12.94 -9.49
N ARG A 269 -4.89 -12.16 -8.71
CA ARG A 269 -4.76 -10.71 -8.68
C ARG A 269 -3.61 -10.24 -7.78
N ALA A 270 -3.51 -10.75 -6.55
CA ALA A 270 -2.31 -10.64 -5.72
C ALA A 270 -2.05 -11.90 -4.90
N PRO A 271 -0.84 -12.46 -4.98
CA PRO A 271 0.38 -11.82 -5.51
C PRO A 271 0.51 -11.81 -7.05
N GLY A 272 -0.25 -12.65 -7.77
CA GLY A 272 -0.05 -12.97 -9.20
C GLY A 272 -0.09 -11.81 -10.20
N GLY A 273 -0.79 -10.72 -9.90
CA GLY A 273 -0.76 -9.50 -10.73
C GLY A 273 -1.33 -9.58 -12.13
N HIS A 274 -2.12 -10.61 -12.39
CA HIS A 274 -2.77 -10.82 -13.67
C HIS A 274 -3.89 -9.79 -13.88
N ARG A 275 -4.18 -9.46 -15.14
CA ARG A 275 -5.29 -8.54 -15.48
C ARG A 275 -6.61 -9.27 -15.21
N LEU A 276 -7.67 -8.52 -14.89
CA LEU A 276 -8.98 -9.11 -14.62
C LEU A 276 -9.51 -9.91 -15.82
N GLU A 277 -9.21 -9.47 -17.04
CA GLU A 277 -9.52 -10.18 -18.28
C GLU A 277 -8.77 -11.51 -18.40
N ASP A 278 -7.48 -11.54 -18.07
CA ASP A 278 -6.67 -12.76 -18.11
C ASP A 278 -7.14 -13.78 -17.08
N ILE A 279 -7.52 -13.29 -15.88
CA ILE A 279 -8.13 -14.11 -14.84
C ILE A 279 -9.48 -14.66 -15.34
N ALA A 280 -10.36 -13.81 -15.87
CA ALA A 280 -11.65 -14.24 -16.41
C ALA A 280 -11.52 -15.29 -17.52
N LYS A 281 -10.51 -15.21 -18.38
CA LYS A 281 -10.25 -16.23 -19.42
C LYS A 281 -9.84 -17.58 -18.84
N GLN A 282 -9.17 -17.60 -17.68
CA GLN A 282 -8.70 -18.84 -17.04
C GLN A 282 -9.76 -19.48 -16.14
N PHE A 283 -10.71 -18.70 -15.65
CA PHE A 283 -11.81 -19.16 -14.79
C PHE A 283 -13.10 -19.15 -15.60
N GLY A 284 -13.64 -20.32 -15.95
CA GLY A 284 -14.83 -20.41 -16.82
C GLY A 284 -16.08 -19.82 -16.16
N GLY A 285 -16.95 -19.17 -16.94
CA GLY A 285 -18.26 -18.68 -16.47
C GLY A 285 -18.24 -17.40 -15.64
N ILE A 286 -17.17 -16.60 -15.69
CA ILE A 286 -17.08 -15.31 -14.99
C ILE A 286 -16.52 -14.21 -15.90
N SER A 287 -17.17 -13.04 -15.89
CA SER A 287 -16.68 -11.85 -16.60
C SER A 287 -15.59 -11.13 -15.79
N TYR A 288 -14.87 -10.18 -16.40
CA TYR A 288 -13.91 -9.33 -15.67
C TYR A 288 -14.57 -8.57 -14.49
N SER A 289 -15.82 -8.13 -14.67
CA SER A 289 -16.60 -7.46 -13.62
C SER A 289 -16.99 -8.43 -12.51
N GLY A 290 -17.32 -9.68 -12.87
CA GLY A 290 -17.52 -10.77 -11.92
C GLY A 290 -16.27 -11.10 -11.12
N VAL A 291 -15.08 -11.12 -11.74
CA VAL A 291 -13.79 -11.30 -11.06
C VAL A 291 -13.58 -10.19 -10.02
N SER A 292 -13.81 -8.93 -10.40
CA SER A 292 -13.71 -7.80 -9.46
C SER A 292 -14.67 -7.95 -8.29
N ALA A 293 -15.93 -8.31 -8.55
CA ALA A 293 -16.94 -8.49 -7.51
C ALA A 293 -16.62 -9.67 -6.57
N ALA A 294 -16.05 -10.75 -7.10
CA ALA A 294 -15.60 -11.90 -6.32
C ALA A 294 -14.46 -11.52 -5.36
N ILE A 295 -13.48 -10.76 -5.84
CA ILE A 295 -12.37 -10.24 -5.01
C ILE A 295 -12.91 -9.30 -3.92
N SER A 296 -13.76 -8.32 -4.28
CA SER A 296 -14.34 -7.40 -3.30
C SER A 296 -15.20 -8.12 -2.24
N ARG A 297 -15.88 -9.20 -2.60
CA ARG A 297 -16.63 -10.03 -1.64
C ARG A 297 -15.70 -10.79 -0.70
N LEU A 298 -14.68 -11.48 -1.23
CA LEU A 298 -13.69 -12.18 -0.40
C LEU A 298 -12.99 -11.22 0.57
N ASN A 299 -12.67 -10.01 0.11
CA ASN A 299 -12.03 -9.00 0.95
C ASN A 299 -12.88 -8.63 2.16
N ARG A 300 -14.21 -8.50 2.00
CA ARG A 300 -15.14 -8.26 3.11
C ARG A 300 -15.22 -9.47 4.06
N GLU A 301 -15.16 -10.69 3.52
CA GLU A 301 -15.14 -11.91 4.33
C GLU A 301 -13.85 -12.04 5.15
N LEU A 302 -12.70 -11.66 4.58
CA LEU A 302 -11.39 -11.66 5.26
C LEU A 302 -11.30 -10.67 6.42
N GLU A 303 -12.12 -9.62 6.41
CA GLU A 303 -12.22 -8.68 7.53
C GLU A 303 -13.03 -9.27 8.69
N ALA A 304 -14.03 -10.09 8.38
CA ALA A 304 -14.90 -10.72 9.36
C ALA A 304 -14.36 -12.05 9.91
N ASP A 305 -13.53 -12.77 9.14
CA ASP A 305 -13.04 -14.11 9.49
C ASP A 305 -11.49 -14.18 9.58
N PRO A 306 -10.93 -14.12 10.80
CA PRO A 306 -9.49 -14.27 11.02
C PRO A 306 -8.91 -15.62 10.60
N LYS A 307 -9.70 -16.71 10.61
CA LYS A 307 -9.24 -18.04 10.19
C LYS A 307 -9.04 -18.06 8.67
N LEU A 308 -9.99 -17.49 7.92
CA LEU A 308 -9.88 -17.32 6.48
C LEU A 308 -8.65 -16.48 6.09
N ARG A 309 -8.34 -15.44 6.87
CA ARG A 309 -7.14 -14.64 6.64
C ARG A 309 -5.84 -15.41 6.88
N LYS A 310 -5.74 -16.13 8.00
CA LYS A 310 -4.59 -17.02 8.27
C LYS A 310 -4.41 -18.08 7.18
N MET A 311 -5.51 -18.62 6.67
CA MET A 311 -5.49 -19.59 5.57
C MET A 311 -4.93 -18.98 4.30
N LEU A 312 -5.40 -17.79 3.90
CA LEU A 312 -4.89 -17.07 2.73
C LEU A 312 -3.39 -16.75 2.87
N ASP A 313 -2.96 -16.30 4.05
CA ASP A 313 -1.55 -15.97 4.31
C ASP A 313 -0.65 -17.21 4.26
N LYS A 314 -1.15 -18.38 4.68
CA LYS A 314 -0.44 -19.66 4.53
C LYS A 314 -0.24 -20.02 3.06
N ILE A 315 -1.29 -19.94 2.23
CA ILE A 315 -1.18 -20.19 0.78
C ILE A 315 -0.20 -19.21 0.13
N LYS A 316 -0.24 -17.92 0.50
CA LYS A 316 0.71 -16.91 0.00
C LYS A 316 2.17 -17.23 0.35
N SER A 317 2.43 -17.85 1.49
CA SER A 317 3.79 -18.21 1.90
C SER A 317 4.42 -19.33 1.05
N GLU A 318 3.60 -20.12 0.36
CA GLU A 318 4.01 -21.24 -0.52
C GLU A 318 4.13 -20.82 -2.00
N LEU A 319 3.87 -19.54 -2.31
CA LEU A 319 3.88 -18.91 -3.64
C LEU A 319 5.14 -18.07 -3.91
#